data_AF-A0A0W0YM40-F1
#
_entry.id   AF-A0A0W0YM40-F1
#
_cell.length_a   1.000
_cell.length_b   1.000
_cell.length_c   1.000
_cell.angle_alpha   90.00
_cell.angle_beta   90.00
_cell.angle_gamma   90.00
#
_symmetry.space_group_name_H-M   'P 1'
#
loop_
_entity.id
_entity.type
_entity.pdbx_description
1 polymer ?
#
loop_
_entity_poly.entity_id
_entity_poly.type
_entity_poly.pdbx_seq_one_letter_code
_entity_poly.pdbx_strand_id
1 'polypeptide(L)'
;MTKLEELLYSLTNIIVSYHDSQNGVTKIVPYDKDSIEQRRKLSVCVLNIIDNKEKDFNAHLKDLIEECTVKIGYPNRKPFLHFILNEITVLKSLIDKKEAVTIGELDQYEDQLKQLLTVFKTLLKTGKSTTCEVKYSQSHEPISLSGLKKDSYLSYGSPWCNSGDLLQKEVLEALDITVGKKDKADTTDEEIKIIAAQLCANYKKELRSSQLEAENAVLRKEVMELKQTLTTQEGTIKRQDDEISRLRQQLSDFRNGIISPRIPLGMAAAAIPASFFGLNRFAQSRSTTSIEKEPDFRFDGPE
;
A
#
# COMPACT_ATOMS: atom_id res chain seq x y z
N MET A 1 0.27 1.12 10.81
CA MET A 1 1.01 -0.11 10.52
C MET A 1 -0.01 -1.21 10.42
N THR A 2 0.05 -1.98 9.34
CA THR A 2 -0.86 -3.13 9.14
C THR A 2 -0.48 -4.23 10.13
N LYS A 3 -1.42 -5.12 10.50
CA LYS A 3 -1.06 -6.31 11.31
C LYS A 3 -0.01 -7.21 10.65
N LEU A 4 0.08 -7.17 9.32
CA LEU A 4 1.06 -7.92 8.55
C LEU A 4 2.45 -7.29 8.64
N GLU A 5 2.52 -5.95 8.65
CA GLU A 5 3.74 -5.19 8.93
C GLU A 5 4.22 -5.44 10.36
N GLU A 6 3.30 -5.48 11.33
CA GLU A 6 3.63 -5.84 12.71
C GLU A 6 4.27 -7.24 12.78
N LEU A 7 3.71 -8.22 12.07
CA LEU A 7 4.33 -9.56 11.97
C LEU A 7 5.72 -9.51 11.34
N LEU A 8 5.92 -8.73 10.28
CA LEU A 8 7.23 -8.53 9.65
C LEU A 8 8.25 -7.97 10.64
N TYR A 9 7.86 -6.94 11.40
CA TYR A 9 8.71 -6.34 12.42
C TYR A 9 8.99 -7.32 13.57
N SER A 10 8.00 -8.08 14.03
CA SER A 10 8.18 -9.11 15.06
C SER A 10 9.16 -10.21 14.62
N LEU A 11 9.06 -10.69 13.38
CA LEU A 11 10.00 -11.69 12.84
C LEU A 11 11.42 -11.13 12.75
N THR A 12 11.55 -9.89 12.26
CA THR A 12 12.85 -9.20 12.19
C THR A 12 13.44 -9.00 13.58
N ASN A 13 12.58 -8.71 14.57
CA ASN A 13 12.97 -8.56 15.95
C ASN A 13 13.56 -9.85 16.54
N ILE A 14 13.08 -11.03 16.14
CA ILE A 14 13.68 -12.31 16.58
C ILE A 14 15.17 -12.37 16.21
N ILE A 15 15.55 -11.98 14.99
CA ILE A 15 16.94 -12.02 14.53
C ILE A 15 17.79 -11.01 15.33
N VAL A 16 17.32 -9.77 15.46
CA VAL A 16 18.04 -8.70 16.18
C VAL A 16 18.19 -9.03 17.67
N SER A 17 17.11 -9.45 18.32
CA SER A 17 17.12 -9.83 19.74
C SER A 17 17.95 -11.08 19.99
N TYR A 18 17.91 -12.06 19.09
CA TYR A 18 18.74 -13.24 19.20
C TYR A 18 20.22 -12.88 19.08
N HIS A 19 20.57 -12.01 18.13
CA HIS A 19 21.92 -11.47 17.97
C HIS A 19 22.39 -10.82 19.28
N ASP A 20 21.67 -9.81 19.79
CA ASP A 20 22.09 -9.05 20.98
C ASP A 20 22.12 -9.87 22.28
N SER A 21 21.48 -11.04 22.28
CA SER A 21 21.53 -12.00 23.38
C SER A 21 22.79 -12.89 23.38
N GLN A 22 23.55 -12.95 22.28
CA GLN A 22 24.77 -13.75 22.22
C GLN A 22 25.94 -13.05 22.93
N ASN A 23 26.76 -13.84 23.59
CA ASN A 23 28.02 -13.35 24.15
C ASN A 23 29.07 -13.27 23.02
N GLY A 24 29.78 -12.14 22.92
CA GLY A 24 30.87 -11.96 21.96
C GLY A 24 30.49 -11.26 20.65
N VAL A 25 29.24 -10.78 20.52
CA VAL A 25 28.83 -9.90 19.41
C VAL A 25 28.75 -8.44 19.86
N THR A 26 28.87 -7.51 18.91
CA THR A 26 28.68 -6.08 19.21
C THR A 26 27.19 -5.77 19.22
N LYS A 27 26.62 -5.55 20.41
CA LYS A 27 25.17 -5.28 20.55
C LYS A 27 24.75 -4.09 19.71
N ILE A 28 23.68 -4.28 18.94
CA ILE A 28 23.13 -3.27 18.05
C ILE A 28 22.26 -2.31 18.86
N VAL A 29 21.45 -2.86 19.76
CA VAL A 29 20.57 -2.08 20.63
C VAL A 29 21.23 -1.95 22.01
N PRO A 30 21.59 -0.73 22.44
CA PRO A 30 22.13 -0.51 23.77
C PRO A 30 21.13 -0.96 24.83
N TYR A 31 21.60 -1.76 25.79
CA TYR A 31 20.76 -2.26 26.86
C TYR A 31 20.19 -1.11 27.72
N ASP A 32 18.88 -1.12 27.88
CA ASP A 32 18.15 -0.29 28.82
C ASP A 32 17.55 -1.12 29.95
N LYS A 33 17.56 -0.57 31.17
CA LYS A 33 16.92 -1.20 32.32
C LYS A 33 15.40 -1.07 32.23
N ASP A 34 14.90 -0.01 31.61
CA ASP A 34 13.47 0.16 31.38
C ASP A 34 13.03 -0.73 30.20
N SER A 35 12.20 -1.72 30.50
CA SER A 35 11.62 -2.65 29.53
C SER A 35 10.79 -1.98 28.43
N ILE A 36 10.23 -0.79 28.69
CA ILE A 36 9.46 -0.03 27.71
C ILE A 36 10.41 0.66 26.74
N GLU A 37 11.42 1.36 27.26
CA GLU A 37 12.44 2.03 26.44
C GLU A 37 13.27 1.04 25.63
N GLN A 38 13.60 -0.13 26.21
CA GLN A 38 14.26 -1.20 25.48
C GLN A 38 13.44 -1.64 24.27
N ARG A 39 12.13 -1.85 24.44
CA ARG A 39 11.23 -2.22 23.34
C ARG A 39 11.15 -1.11 22.29
N ARG A 40 11.08 0.16 22.70
CA ARG A 40 11.09 1.30 21.76
C ARG A 40 12.37 1.36 20.93
N LYS A 41 13.54 1.27 21.56
CA LYS A 41 14.84 1.28 20.86
C LYS A 41 14.96 0.14 19.86
N LEU A 42 14.46 -1.03 20.25
CA LEU A 42 14.43 -2.22 19.42
C LEU A 42 13.51 -2.05 18.21
N SER A 43 12.30 -1.52 18.40
CA SER A 43 11.39 -1.21 17.30
C SER A 43 11.98 -0.19 16.33
N VAL A 44 12.63 0.86 16.83
CA VAL A 44 13.32 1.86 15.99
C VAL A 44 14.45 1.22 15.19
N CYS A 45 15.24 0.34 15.82
CA CYS A 45 16.30 -0.39 15.14
C CYS A 45 15.76 -1.27 14.01
N VAL A 46 14.69 -2.04 14.29
CA VAL A 46 14.06 -2.90 13.29
C VAL A 46 13.52 -2.09 12.11
N LEU A 47 12.85 -0.96 12.37
CA LEU A 47 12.39 -0.05 11.31
C LEU A 47 13.55 0.46 10.46
N ASN A 48 14.64 0.89 11.10
CA ASN A 48 15.83 1.36 10.40
C ASN A 48 16.53 0.27 9.57
N ILE A 49 16.35 -1.01 9.89
CA ILE A 49 16.87 -2.12 9.09
C ILE A 49 15.97 -2.38 7.87
N ILE A 50 14.65 -2.40 8.07
CA ILE A 50 13.68 -2.74 7.01
C ILE A 50 13.52 -1.60 5.99
N ASP A 51 13.48 -0.34 6.45
CA ASP A 51 13.24 0.83 5.60
C ASP A 51 14.54 1.45 5.06
N ASN A 52 15.68 0.80 5.32
CA ASN A 52 16.97 1.32 4.89
C ASN A 52 17.08 1.35 3.35
N LYS A 53 17.36 2.53 2.80
CA LYS A 53 17.56 2.70 1.35
C LYS A 53 19.00 2.48 0.90
N GLU A 54 19.96 2.54 1.82
CA GLU A 54 21.39 2.44 1.53
C GLU A 54 21.90 1.00 1.62
N LYS A 55 21.38 0.22 2.58
CA LYS A 55 21.75 -1.18 2.78
C LYS A 55 20.54 -2.08 2.62
N ASP A 56 20.65 -3.07 1.74
CA ASP A 56 19.64 -4.12 1.60
C ASP A 56 19.38 -4.84 2.93
N PHE A 57 18.11 -4.92 3.34
CA PHE A 57 17.73 -5.49 4.63
C PHE A 57 18.12 -6.96 4.72
N ASN A 58 18.03 -7.72 3.62
CA ASN A 58 18.35 -9.15 3.60
C ASN A 58 19.85 -9.35 3.84
N ALA A 59 20.70 -8.61 3.13
CA ALA A 59 22.14 -8.59 3.36
C ALA A 59 22.47 -8.20 4.81
N HIS A 60 21.81 -7.17 5.35
CA HIS A 60 22.03 -6.74 6.73
C HIS A 60 21.68 -7.84 7.75
N LEU A 61 20.49 -8.43 7.66
CA LEU A 61 20.09 -9.50 8.58
C LEU A 61 20.96 -10.75 8.42
N LYS A 62 21.42 -11.06 7.20
CA LYS A 62 22.37 -12.15 6.95
C LYS A 62 23.71 -11.92 7.66
N ASP A 63 24.23 -10.70 7.62
CA ASP A 63 25.46 -10.34 8.35
C ASP A 63 25.31 -10.57 9.86
N LEU A 64 24.15 -10.18 10.43
CA LEU A 64 23.85 -10.39 11.85
C LEU A 64 23.77 -11.88 12.19
N ILE A 65 23.15 -12.70 11.33
CA ILE A 65 23.09 -14.15 11.53
C ILE A 65 24.50 -14.74 11.53
N GLU A 66 25.36 -14.36 10.58
CA GLU A 66 26.74 -14.87 10.52
C GLU A 66 27.55 -14.44 11.75
N GLU A 67 27.37 -13.20 12.22
CA GLU A 67 28.03 -12.71 13.44
C GLU A 67 27.59 -13.48 14.69
N CYS A 68 26.28 -13.66 14.89
CA CYS A 68 25.75 -14.33 16.08
C CYS A 68 25.72 -15.87 16.00
N THR A 69 26.27 -16.47 14.94
CA THR A 69 26.35 -17.93 14.81
C THR A 69 27.74 -18.42 14.42
N VAL A 70 28.25 -18.07 13.23
CA VAL A 70 29.51 -18.60 12.72
C VAL A 70 30.70 -17.94 13.40
N LYS A 71 30.72 -16.61 13.50
CA LYS A 71 31.88 -15.89 14.05
C LYS A 71 32.12 -16.20 15.53
N ILE A 72 31.06 -16.43 16.30
CA ILE A 72 31.15 -16.80 17.72
C ILE A 72 31.22 -18.32 17.97
N GLY A 73 31.21 -19.15 16.92
CA GLY A 73 31.33 -20.61 17.05
C GLY A 73 30.08 -21.34 17.57
N TYR A 74 28.89 -20.77 17.39
CA TYR A 74 27.59 -21.36 17.79
C TYR A 74 26.64 -21.55 16.59
N PRO A 75 26.90 -22.53 15.69
CA PRO A 75 26.17 -22.67 14.42
C PRO A 75 24.77 -23.28 14.55
N ASN A 76 24.42 -23.88 15.70
CA ASN A 76 23.21 -24.71 15.84
C ASN A 76 21.89 -23.98 15.57
N ARG A 77 21.85 -22.64 15.70
CA ARG A 77 20.65 -21.84 15.43
C ARG A 77 20.66 -21.16 14.07
N LYS A 78 21.74 -21.29 13.30
CA LYS A 78 21.86 -20.75 11.94
C LYS A 78 20.71 -21.20 11.01
N PRO A 79 20.31 -22.49 10.95
CA PRO A 79 19.20 -22.91 10.08
C PRO A 79 17.87 -22.24 10.45
N PHE A 80 17.57 -22.13 11.75
CA PHE A 80 16.35 -21.48 12.23
C PHE A 80 16.32 -19.99 11.89
N LEU A 81 17.43 -19.27 12.07
CA LEU A 81 17.49 -17.85 11.76
C LEU A 81 17.40 -17.58 10.25
N HIS A 82 17.99 -18.44 9.41
CA HIS A 82 17.82 -18.35 7.96
C HIS A 82 16.39 -18.69 7.52
N PHE A 83 15.72 -19.62 8.20
CA PHE A 83 14.29 -19.84 8.00
C PHE A 83 13.51 -18.55 8.27
N ILE A 84 13.69 -17.91 9.43
CA ILE A 84 13.05 -16.63 9.73
C ILE A 84 13.36 -15.56 8.68
N LEU A 85 14.63 -15.43 8.25
CA LEU A 85 15.03 -14.47 7.21
C LEU A 85 14.33 -14.70 5.86
N ASN A 86 14.16 -15.96 5.47
CA ASN A 86 13.39 -16.30 4.26
C ASN A 86 11.96 -15.79 4.38
N GLU A 87 11.30 -16.10 5.50
CA GLU A 87 9.90 -15.72 5.73
C GLU A 87 9.73 -14.19 5.82
N ILE A 88 10.70 -13.47 6.41
CA ILE A 88 10.76 -12.00 6.36
C ILE A 88 10.83 -11.51 4.92
N THR A 89 11.65 -12.14 4.08
CA THR A 89 11.84 -11.74 2.68
C THR A 89 10.56 -11.94 1.87
N VAL A 90 9.88 -13.08 2.05
CA VAL A 90 8.58 -13.34 1.43
C VAL A 90 7.56 -12.30 1.87
N LEU A 91 7.45 -12.05 3.17
CA LEU A 91 6.48 -11.11 3.73
C LEU A 91 6.73 -9.66 3.30
N LYS A 92 8.00 -9.22 3.27
CA LYS A 92 8.38 -7.90 2.77
C LYS A 92 8.03 -7.73 1.31
N SER A 93 8.28 -8.75 0.48
CA SER A 93 7.94 -8.71 -0.94
C SER A 93 6.45 -8.53 -1.20
N LEU A 94 5.60 -9.09 -0.31
CA LEU A 94 4.16 -8.87 -0.33
C LEU A 94 3.81 -7.44 0.07
N ILE A 95 4.32 -6.97 1.21
CA ILE A 95 4.01 -5.63 1.75
C ILE A 95 4.45 -4.52 0.77
N ASP A 96 5.55 -4.72 0.05
CA ASP A 96 6.07 -3.74 -0.91
C ASP A 96 5.28 -3.69 -2.23
N LYS A 97 4.39 -4.66 -2.48
CA LYS A 97 3.52 -4.63 -3.67
C LYS A 97 2.52 -3.48 -3.54
N LYS A 98 2.66 -2.49 -4.43
CA LYS A 98 1.72 -1.37 -4.57
C LYS A 98 0.52 -1.69 -5.45
N GLU A 99 0.61 -2.77 -6.23
CA GLU A 99 -0.42 -3.19 -7.16
C GLU A 99 -1.50 -4.04 -6.48
N ALA A 100 -2.67 -4.13 -7.11
CA ALA A 100 -3.76 -4.94 -6.59
C ALA A 100 -3.36 -6.42 -6.58
N VAL A 101 -3.35 -7.03 -5.39
CA VAL A 101 -3.09 -8.46 -5.22
C VAL A 101 -4.27 -9.26 -5.77
N THR A 102 -3.97 -10.25 -6.62
CA THR A 102 -5.00 -11.14 -7.17
C THR A 102 -5.54 -12.10 -6.10
N ILE A 103 -6.74 -12.66 -6.33
CA ILE A 103 -7.34 -13.63 -5.37
C ILE A 103 -6.43 -14.85 -5.21
N GLY A 104 -5.89 -15.38 -6.31
CA GLY A 104 -5.01 -16.55 -6.26
C GLY A 104 -3.69 -16.31 -5.53
N GLU A 105 -3.11 -15.11 -5.63
CA GLU A 105 -1.94 -14.73 -4.82
C GLU A 105 -2.30 -14.64 -3.34
N LEU A 106 -3.46 -14.06 -3.00
CA LEU A 106 -3.90 -13.94 -1.60
C LEU A 106 -4.09 -15.30 -0.93
N ASP A 107 -4.67 -16.27 -1.66
CA ASP A 107 -4.84 -17.65 -1.18
C ASP A 107 -3.47 -18.31 -0.92
N GLN A 108 -2.50 -18.10 -1.80
CA GLN A 108 -1.13 -18.58 -1.60
C GLN A 108 -0.49 -17.95 -0.35
N TYR A 109 -0.70 -16.66 -0.12
CA TYR A 109 -0.17 -15.99 1.07
C TYR A 109 -0.86 -16.44 2.35
N GLU A 110 -2.17 -16.70 2.31
CA GLU A 110 -2.90 -17.30 3.44
C GLU A 110 -2.32 -18.67 3.79
N ASP A 111 -2.08 -19.52 2.79
CA ASP A 111 -1.47 -20.83 2.98
C ASP A 111 -0.04 -20.74 3.53
N GLN A 112 0.76 -19.79 3.05
CA GLN A 112 2.11 -19.53 3.56
C GLN A 112 2.10 -19.08 5.02
N LEU A 113 1.22 -18.13 5.39
CA LEU A 113 1.09 -17.67 6.77
C LEU A 113 0.59 -18.80 7.68
N LYS A 114 -0.38 -19.59 7.23
CA LYS A 114 -0.84 -20.77 7.96
C LYS A 114 0.31 -21.73 8.20
N GLN A 115 1.06 -22.08 7.15
CA GLN A 115 2.21 -22.97 7.26
C GLN A 115 3.25 -22.43 8.23
N LEU A 116 3.58 -21.14 8.16
CA LEU A 116 4.51 -20.46 9.04
C LEU A 116 4.11 -20.61 10.52
N LEU A 117 2.86 -20.28 10.84
CA LEU A 117 2.34 -20.33 12.21
C LEU A 117 2.25 -21.78 12.74
N THR A 118 1.87 -22.74 11.89
CA THR A 118 1.88 -24.17 12.22
C THR A 118 3.30 -24.68 12.48
N VAL A 119 4.28 -24.24 11.68
CA VAL A 119 5.71 -24.57 11.89
C VAL A 119 6.19 -24.02 13.23
N PHE A 120 5.87 -22.78 13.57
CA PHE A 120 6.21 -22.18 14.87
C PHE A 120 5.62 -22.94 16.05
N LYS A 121 4.32 -23.28 15.99
CA LYS A 121 3.67 -24.11 16.99
C LYS A 121 4.35 -25.47 17.13
N THR A 122 4.70 -26.10 16.02
CA THR A 122 5.39 -27.40 16.02
C THR A 122 6.78 -27.30 16.65
N LEU A 123 7.57 -26.30 16.26
CA LEU A 123 8.91 -26.06 16.79
C LEU A 123 8.92 -25.87 18.32
N LEU A 124 7.92 -25.19 18.88
CA LEU A 124 7.79 -24.98 20.33
C LEU A 124 7.34 -26.23 21.10
N LYS A 125 6.77 -27.23 20.41
CA LYS A 125 6.42 -28.54 21.00
C LYS A 125 7.56 -29.55 20.88
N THR A 126 8.39 -29.41 19.87
CA THR A 126 9.54 -30.28 19.57
C THR A 126 10.72 -29.97 20.50
N GLY A 127 11.32 -31.02 21.05
CA GLY A 127 12.52 -30.94 21.91
C GLY A 127 13.74 -30.40 21.17
N LYS A 128 14.68 -29.77 21.88
CA LYS A 128 15.89 -29.17 21.30
C LYS A 128 16.80 -30.21 20.64
N SER A 129 16.84 -31.41 21.21
CA SER A 129 17.56 -32.58 20.69
C SER A 129 16.88 -33.24 19.48
N THR A 130 15.62 -32.91 19.20
CA THR A 130 14.88 -33.44 18.05
C THR A 130 14.74 -32.40 16.96
N THR A 131 14.61 -32.86 15.73
CA THR A 131 14.45 -32.01 14.55
C THR A 131 13.07 -32.23 13.94
N CYS A 132 12.48 -31.17 13.40
CA CYS A 132 11.33 -31.26 12.51
C CYS A 132 11.73 -30.86 11.09
N GLU A 133 11.21 -31.59 10.11
CA GLU A 133 11.33 -31.19 8.71
C GLU A 133 10.28 -30.12 8.41
N VAL A 134 10.72 -29.00 7.86
CA VAL A 134 9.85 -27.90 7.45
C VAL A 134 10.19 -27.52 6.03
N LYS A 135 9.23 -26.94 5.32
CA LYS A 135 9.45 -26.37 3.99
C LYS A 135 9.44 -24.85 4.10
N TYR A 136 10.28 -24.20 3.30
CA TYR A 136 10.17 -22.76 3.10
C TYR A 136 8.87 -22.44 2.36
N SER A 137 8.35 -21.23 2.55
CA SER A 137 7.14 -20.76 1.86
C SER A 137 7.27 -20.74 0.32
N GLN A 138 8.49 -20.68 -0.20
CA GLN A 138 8.78 -20.60 -1.65
C GLN A 138 9.66 -21.76 -2.18
N SER A 139 10.03 -22.74 -1.35
CA SER A 139 10.88 -23.86 -1.79
C SER A 139 10.27 -25.20 -1.43
N HIS A 140 10.43 -26.17 -2.34
CA HIS A 140 10.02 -27.55 -2.13
C HIS A 140 11.03 -28.38 -1.35
N GLU A 141 12.27 -27.88 -1.19
CA GLU A 141 13.31 -28.59 -0.45
C GLU A 141 13.04 -28.52 1.06
N PRO A 142 12.91 -29.68 1.74
CA PRO A 142 12.73 -29.69 3.18
C PRO A 142 14.04 -29.30 3.88
N ILE A 143 13.92 -28.49 4.92
CA ILE A 143 15.01 -28.19 5.86
C ILE A 143 14.72 -28.82 7.20
N SER A 144 15.77 -29.28 7.87
CA SER A 144 15.68 -29.84 9.21
C SER A 144 15.96 -28.75 10.24
N LEU A 145 14.96 -28.42 11.05
CA LEU A 145 15.07 -27.43 12.12
C LEU A 145 15.02 -28.13 13.49
N SER A 146 16.01 -27.86 14.34
CA SER A 146 15.98 -28.33 15.73
C SER A 146 14.86 -27.65 16.51
N GLY A 147 14.19 -28.41 17.37
CA GLY A 147 13.12 -27.90 18.22
C GLY A 147 13.57 -26.80 19.19
N LEU A 148 12.57 -26.13 19.75
CA LEU A 148 12.73 -24.97 20.61
C LEU A 148 12.37 -25.25 22.08
N LYS A 149 11.74 -26.39 22.37
CA LYS A 149 11.45 -26.85 23.73
C LYS A 149 12.71 -27.36 24.41
N LYS A 150 12.93 -27.00 25.68
CA LYS A 150 14.02 -27.58 26.47
C LYS A 150 13.72 -29.05 26.75
N ASP A 151 14.70 -29.92 26.53
CA ASP A 151 14.56 -31.36 26.77
C ASP A 151 14.55 -31.72 28.26
N SER A 152 15.04 -30.81 29.12
CA SER A 152 15.14 -31.04 30.55
C SER A 152 13.78 -30.96 31.27
N TYR A 153 13.44 -32.03 31.98
CA TYR A 153 12.24 -32.14 32.82
C TYR A 153 12.18 -31.10 33.97
N LEU A 154 13.34 -30.67 34.47
CA LEU A 154 13.49 -29.73 35.60
C LEU A 154 13.88 -28.31 35.16
N SER A 155 13.37 -27.84 34.02
CA SER A 155 13.64 -26.47 33.58
C SER A 155 12.92 -25.46 34.50
N TYR A 156 13.63 -24.93 35.49
CA TYR A 156 13.20 -23.74 36.21
C TYR A 156 13.16 -22.56 35.23
N GLY A 157 12.01 -21.88 35.16
CA GLY A 157 11.76 -20.76 34.24
C GLY A 157 10.98 -21.16 33.00
N SER A 158 11.31 -20.55 31.84
CA SER A 158 10.60 -20.83 30.59
C SER A 158 10.84 -22.27 30.09
N PRO A 159 9.80 -22.97 29.59
CA PRO A 159 9.94 -24.29 28.97
C PRO A 159 10.71 -24.26 27.64
N TRP A 160 10.95 -23.08 27.07
CA TRP A 160 11.62 -22.90 25.79
C TRP A 160 13.06 -22.42 25.95
N CYS A 161 13.89 -22.72 24.94
CA CYS A 161 15.19 -22.08 24.78
C CYS A 161 15.04 -20.62 24.35
N ASN A 162 16.12 -19.84 24.37
CA ASN A 162 16.10 -18.41 24.02
C ASN A 162 15.38 -18.10 22.70
N SER A 163 15.69 -18.81 21.61
CA SER A 163 14.99 -18.64 20.33
C SER A 163 13.49 -18.94 20.40
N GLY A 164 13.07 -19.88 21.26
CA GLY A 164 11.66 -20.18 21.50
C GLY A 164 10.97 -19.14 22.39
N ASP A 165 11.68 -18.58 23.37
CA ASP A 165 11.18 -17.46 24.17
C ASP A 165 10.92 -16.22 23.32
N LEU A 166 11.85 -15.90 22.40
CA LEU A 166 11.68 -14.82 21.44
C LEU A 166 10.49 -15.09 20.52
N LEU A 167 10.41 -16.29 19.95
CA LEU A 167 9.29 -16.66 19.07
C LEU A 167 7.93 -16.58 19.78
N GLN A 168 7.85 -17.08 21.01
CA GLN A 168 6.62 -17.04 21.78
C GLN A 168 6.21 -15.60 22.09
N LYS A 169 7.12 -14.76 22.60
CA LYS A 169 6.81 -13.39 23.04
C LYS A 169 6.56 -12.42 21.88
N GLU A 170 7.40 -12.48 20.85
CA GLU A 170 7.37 -11.49 19.77
C GLU A 170 6.31 -11.79 18.72
N VAL A 171 6.00 -13.07 18.48
CA VAL A 171 5.09 -13.48 17.40
C VAL A 171 3.82 -14.12 17.93
N LEU A 172 3.92 -15.21 18.68
CA LEU A 172 2.72 -15.98 19.04
C LEU A 172 1.83 -15.24 20.04
N GLU A 173 2.39 -14.59 21.06
CA GLU A 173 1.61 -13.77 21.99
C GLU A 173 0.99 -12.54 21.32
N ALA A 174 1.66 -11.95 20.32
CA ALA A 174 1.12 -10.83 19.55
C ALA A 174 -0.07 -11.22 18.66
N LEU A 175 -0.13 -12.50 18.26
CA LEU A 175 -1.22 -13.08 17.46
C LEU A 175 -2.24 -13.87 18.30
N ASP A 176 -2.18 -13.77 19.63
CA ASP A 176 -3.02 -14.53 20.56
C ASP A 176 -2.95 -16.07 20.42
N ILE A 177 -1.85 -16.59 19.87
CA ILE A 177 -1.60 -18.02 19.72
C ILE A 177 -0.98 -18.58 21.01
N THR A 178 -1.65 -19.57 21.59
CA THR A 178 -1.23 -20.23 22.81
C THR A 178 -0.60 -21.58 22.50
N VAL A 179 0.62 -21.81 23.01
CA VAL A 179 1.33 -23.08 22.92
C VAL A 179 1.93 -23.40 24.29
N GLY A 180 1.67 -24.61 24.80
CA GLY A 180 2.35 -25.17 25.97
C GLY A 180 2.13 -24.43 27.29
N LYS A 181 1.11 -23.56 27.38
CA LYS A 181 0.73 -22.89 28.64
C LYS A 181 -0.11 -23.86 29.48
N LYS A 182 0.21 -24.03 30.76
CA LYS A 182 -0.47 -25.00 31.65
C LYS A 182 -1.96 -24.70 31.85
N ASP A 183 -2.33 -23.42 31.78
CA ASP A 183 -3.66 -22.92 32.17
C ASP A 183 -4.58 -22.61 30.97
N LYS A 184 -4.11 -22.86 29.74
CA LYS A 184 -4.86 -22.59 28.51
C LYS A 184 -4.63 -23.71 27.51
N ALA A 185 -5.70 -24.11 26.82
CA ALA A 185 -5.59 -25.06 25.72
C ALA A 185 -4.69 -24.48 24.61
N ASP A 186 -3.96 -25.37 23.93
CA ASP A 186 -3.20 -24.98 22.74
C ASP A 186 -4.17 -24.57 21.63
N THR A 187 -3.80 -23.51 20.90
CA THR A 187 -4.56 -23.06 19.73
C THR A 187 -4.61 -24.16 18.68
N THR A 188 -5.79 -24.45 18.14
CA THR A 188 -6.01 -25.51 17.13
C THR A 188 -5.50 -25.06 15.75
N ASP A 189 -5.37 -26.00 14.82
CA ASP A 189 -4.89 -25.66 13.46
C ASP A 189 -5.98 -24.89 12.67
N GLU A 190 -7.24 -25.09 13.03
CA GLU A 190 -8.40 -24.35 12.54
C GLU A 190 -8.38 -22.91 13.02
N GLU A 191 -8.03 -22.66 14.29
CA GLU A 191 -7.86 -21.31 14.82
C GLU A 191 -6.67 -20.60 14.16
N ILE A 192 -5.55 -21.31 13.93
CA ILE A 192 -4.41 -20.77 13.17
C ILE A 192 -4.83 -20.38 11.75
N LYS A 193 -5.65 -21.21 11.09
CA LYS A 193 -6.20 -20.89 9.76
C LYS A 193 -7.02 -19.60 9.79
N ILE A 194 -7.86 -19.42 10.81
CA ILE A 194 -8.66 -18.20 10.98
C ILE A 194 -7.75 -16.97 11.18
N ILE A 195 -6.70 -17.09 12.00
CA ILE A 195 -5.75 -16.00 12.23
C ILE A 195 -5.02 -15.62 10.93
N ALA A 196 -4.54 -16.60 10.17
CA ALA A 196 -3.90 -16.35 8.87
C ALA A 196 -4.84 -15.64 7.89
N ALA A 197 -6.08 -16.11 7.77
CA ALA A 197 -7.11 -15.47 6.93
C ALA A 197 -7.40 -14.03 7.39
N GLN A 198 -7.45 -13.77 8.70
CA GLN A 198 -7.63 -12.42 9.24
C GLN A 198 -6.47 -11.49 8.92
N LEU A 199 -5.22 -11.97 8.98
CA LEU A 199 -4.04 -11.18 8.60
C LEU A 199 -4.11 -10.78 7.12
N CYS A 200 -4.42 -11.73 6.24
CA CYS A 200 -4.61 -11.47 4.80
C CYS A 200 -5.78 -10.51 4.52
N ALA A 201 -6.92 -10.68 5.21
CA ALA A 201 -8.08 -9.81 5.04
C ALA A 201 -7.82 -8.37 5.49
N ASN A 202 -7.09 -8.18 6.61
CA ASN A 202 -6.68 -6.86 7.08
C ASN A 202 -5.74 -6.20 6.07
N TYR A 203 -4.75 -6.93 5.57
CA TYR A 203 -3.85 -6.43 4.55
C TYR A 203 -4.59 -5.99 3.28
N LYS A 204 -5.50 -6.83 2.76
CA LYS A 204 -6.32 -6.50 1.57
C LYS A 204 -7.15 -5.24 1.78
N LYS A 205 -7.74 -5.09 2.98
CA LYS A 205 -8.54 -3.91 3.32
C LYS A 205 -7.69 -2.63 3.34
N GLU A 206 -6.51 -2.69 3.93
CA GLU A 206 -5.58 -1.55 4.05
C GLU A 206 -4.94 -1.17 2.70
N LEU A 207 -4.59 -2.15 1.88
CA LEU A 207 -4.14 -1.92 0.50
C LEU A 207 -5.23 -1.20 -0.30
N ARG A 208 -6.49 -1.63 -0.18
CA ARG A 208 -7.61 -1.01 -0.87
C ARG A 208 -7.88 0.41 -0.37
N SER A 209 -7.78 0.67 0.94
CA SER A 209 -7.96 2.04 1.47
C SER A 209 -6.87 2.97 0.95
N SER A 210 -5.61 2.51 0.92
CA SER A 210 -4.47 3.28 0.41
C SER A 210 -4.63 3.62 -1.07
N GLN A 211 -5.11 2.67 -1.88
CA GLN A 211 -5.44 2.92 -3.30
C GLN A 211 -6.56 3.95 -3.45
N LEU A 212 -7.64 3.83 -2.68
CA LEU A 212 -8.76 4.77 -2.70
C LEU A 212 -8.34 6.19 -2.26
N GLU A 213 -7.43 6.31 -1.31
CA GLU A 213 -6.88 7.60 -0.88
C GLU A 213 -6.03 8.25 -1.98
N ALA A 214 -5.21 7.45 -2.68
CA ALA A 214 -4.42 7.93 -3.82
C ALA A 214 -5.31 8.38 -4.98
N GLU A 215 -6.33 7.60 -5.35
CA GLU A 215 -7.32 7.96 -6.36
C GLU A 215 -8.06 9.25 -5.97
N ASN A 216 -8.50 9.37 -4.71
CA ASN A 216 -9.13 10.60 -4.21
C ASN A 216 -8.20 11.82 -4.26
N ALA A 217 -6.90 11.65 -3.99
CA ALA A 217 -5.94 12.74 -4.07
C ALA A 217 -5.77 13.24 -5.52
N VAL A 218 -5.71 12.33 -6.49
CA VAL A 218 -5.66 12.66 -7.93
C VAL A 218 -6.93 13.39 -8.35
N LEU A 219 -8.11 12.83 -8.03
CA LEU A 219 -9.40 13.45 -8.36
C LEU A 219 -9.56 14.83 -7.72
N ARG A 220 -9.11 15.02 -6.48
CA ARG A 220 -9.13 16.34 -5.81
C ARG A 220 -8.26 17.36 -6.54
N LYS A 221 -7.09 16.93 -7.05
CA LYS A 221 -6.21 17.79 -7.82
C LYS A 221 -6.85 18.19 -9.15
N GLU A 222 -7.41 17.23 -9.88
CA GLU A 222 -8.14 17.49 -11.14
C GLU A 222 -9.34 18.42 -10.93
N VAL A 223 -10.13 18.21 -9.88
CA VAL A 223 -11.26 19.10 -9.54
C VAL A 223 -10.78 20.52 -9.24
N MET A 224 -9.62 20.67 -8.58
CA MET A 224 -9.04 21.98 -8.30
C MET A 224 -8.57 22.69 -9.59
N GLU A 225 -7.89 21.95 -10.48
CA GLU A 225 -7.44 22.46 -11.78
C GLU A 225 -8.63 22.85 -12.69
N LEU A 226 -9.68 22.03 -12.72
CA LEU A 226 -10.91 22.34 -13.45
C LEU A 226 -11.61 23.58 -12.89
N LYS A 227 -11.70 23.74 -11.57
CA LYS A 227 -12.27 24.95 -10.93
C LYS A 227 -11.46 26.20 -11.26
N GLN A 228 -10.13 26.11 -11.27
CA GLN A 228 -9.27 27.23 -11.64
C GLN A 228 -9.43 27.61 -13.13
N THR A 229 -9.59 26.61 -14.00
CA THR A 229 -9.86 26.85 -15.41
C THR A 229 -11.22 27.51 -15.61
N LEU A 230 -12.25 27.02 -14.91
CA LEU A 230 -13.62 27.54 -15.00
C LEU A 230 -13.70 29.00 -14.53
N THR A 231 -13.07 29.35 -13.40
CA THR A 231 -13.00 30.75 -12.92
C THR A 231 -12.26 31.67 -13.90
N THR A 232 -11.22 31.17 -14.56
CA THR A 232 -10.49 31.93 -15.60
C THR A 232 -11.35 32.17 -16.84
N GLN A 233 -12.10 31.15 -17.27
CA GLN A 233 -13.05 31.25 -18.39
C GLN A 233 -14.20 32.20 -18.06
N GLU A 234 -14.80 32.12 -16.88
CA GLU A 234 -15.84 33.05 -16.41
C GLU A 234 -15.34 34.50 -16.42
N GLY A 235 -14.10 34.74 -15.98
CA GLY A 235 -13.48 36.06 -16.05
C GLY A 235 -13.29 36.55 -17.49
N THR A 236 -12.99 35.65 -18.43
CA THR A 236 -12.84 35.97 -19.85
C THR A 236 -14.18 36.28 -20.51
N ILE A 237 -15.21 35.49 -20.21
CA ILE A 237 -16.59 35.71 -20.70
C ILE A 237 -17.09 37.08 -20.23
N LYS A 238 -16.91 37.43 -18.94
CA LYS A 238 -17.29 38.75 -18.42
C LYS A 238 -16.61 39.90 -19.18
N ARG A 239 -15.31 39.80 -19.44
CA ARG A 239 -14.58 40.81 -20.22
C ARG A 239 -15.11 40.93 -21.66
N GLN A 240 -15.47 39.81 -22.28
CA GLN A 240 -16.05 39.81 -23.61
C GLN A 240 -17.46 40.42 -23.62
N ASP A 241 -18.28 40.13 -22.61
CA ASP A 241 -19.62 40.73 -22.46
C ASP A 241 -19.56 42.25 -22.23
N ASP A 242 -18.59 42.72 -21.43
CA ASP A 242 -18.35 44.14 -21.21
C ASP A 242 -17.96 44.85 -22.53
N GLU A 243 -17.08 44.23 -23.32
CA GLU A 243 -16.65 44.77 -24.61
C GLU A 243 -17.79 44.76 -25.65
N ILE A 244 -18.58 43.69 -25.71
CA ILE A 244 -19.78 43.61 -26.56
C ILE A 244 -20.76 44.72 -26.19
N SER A 245 -20.98 44.96 -24.90
CA SER A 245 -21.88 46.01 -24.41
C SER A 245 -21.37 47.40 -24.82
N ARG A 246 -20.06 47.64 -24.69
CA ARG A 246 -19.41 48.87 -25.12
C ARG A 246 -19.55 49.10 -26.62
N LEU A 247 -19.26 48.09 -27.44
CA LEU A 247 -19.38 48.17 -28.90
C LEU A 247 -20.83 48.41 -29.34
N ARG A 248 -21.81 47.76 -28.68
CA ARG A 248 -23.24 48.01 -28.94
C ARG A 248 -23.65 49.44 -28.62
N GLN A 249 -23.13 50.01 -27.54
CA GLN A 249 -23.39 51.41 -27.18
C GLN A 249 -22.78 52.38 -28.21
N GLN A 250 -21.54 52.15 -28.63
CA GLN A 250 -20.91 52.94 -29.71
C GLN A 250 -21.71 52.86 -31.02
N LEU A 251 -22.20 51.67 -31.40
CA LEU A 251 -23.06 51.51 -32.58
C LEU A 251 -24.40 52.25 -32.44
N SER A 252 -25.00 52.23 -31.24
CA SER A 252 -26.20 53.00 -30.90
C SER A 252 -25.97 54.50 -31.08
N ASP A 253 -24.89 55.01 -30.52
CA ASP A 253 -24.57 56.44 -30.54
C ASP A 253 -24.25 56.90 -31.96
N PHE A 254 -23.54 56.08 -32.74
CA PHE A 254 -23.31 56.34 -34.17
C PHE A 254 -24.62 56.36 -34.97
N ARG A 255 -25.53 55.41 -34.70
CA ARG A 255 -26.85 55.35 -35.34
C ARG A 255 -27.73 56.55 -34.98
N ASN A 256 -27.71 56.98 -33.72
CA ASN A 256 -28.49 58.11 -33.23
C ASN A 256 -27.90 59.46 -33.70
N GLY A 257 -26.58 59.53 -33.93
CA GLY A 257 -25.94 60.68 -34.59
C GLY A 257 -26.32 60.84 -36.06
N ILE A 258 -26.84 59.79 -36.72
CA ILE A 258 -27.24 59.80 -38.13
C ILE A 258 -28.74 60.13 -38.31
N ILE A 259 -29.55 60.10 -37.25
CA ILE A 259 -31.01 60.37 -37.30
C ILE A 259 -31.32 61.48 -36.28
N SER A 260 -31.39 62.77 -36.62
CA SER A 260 -32.45 63.45 -37.40
C SER A 260 -32.19 64.99 -37.45
N PRO A 261 -32.84 65.81 -38.34
CA PRO A 261 -34.28 65.82 -38.54
C PRO A 261 -34.78 65.57 -39.97
N ARG A 262 -35.96 64.93 -40.00
CA ARG A 262 -36.98 65.03 -41.05
C ARG A 262 -37.02 66.45 -41.66
N ILE A 263 -36.75 66.54 -42.95
CA ILE A 263 -37.18 67.66 -43.78
C ILE A 263 -38.65 67.40 -44.18
N PRO A 264 -39.57 68.37 -44.04
CA PRO A 264 -40.97 68.18 -44.40
C PRO A 264 -41.16 68.01 -45.91
N LEU A 265 -42.20 67.27 -46.30
CA LEU A 265 -42.66 67.12 -47.67
C LEU A 265 -42.85 68.50 -48.35
N GLY A 266 -42.20 68.69 -49.50
CA GLY A 266 -42.43 69.85 -50.37
C GLY A 266 -41.60 69.82 -51.65
N MET A 267 -42.16 69.17 -52.69
CA MET A 267 -41.97 69.47 -54.12
C MET A 267 -40.55 69.73 -54.66
N ALA A 268 -39.95 68.75 -55.35
CA ALA A 268 -39.28 68.96 -56.64
C ALA A 268 -38.98 67.60 -57.32
N ALA A 269 -39.43 67.48 -58.56
CA ALA A 269 -39.13 66.39 -59.46
C ALA A 269 -37.66 66.45 -59.95
N ALA A 270 -37.02 65.30 -60.12
CA ALA A 270 -36.43 64.84 -61.39
C ALA A 270 -35.29 63.82 -61.21
N ALA A 271 -35.32 62.82 -62.10
CA ALA A 271 -34.22 62.04 -62.67
C ALA A 271 -33.46 61.01 -61.80
N ILE A 272 -33.82 59.74 -62.05
CA ILE A 272 -32.99 58.54 -61.90
C ILE A 272 -31.80 58.62 -62.88
N PRO A 273 -30.63 58.08 -62.53
CA PRO A 273 -30.02 57.10 -63.41
C PRO A 273 -29.68 55.80 -62.69
N ALA A 274 -30.01 54.71 -63.39
CA ALA A 274 -29.73 53.34 -63.04
C ALA A 274 -28.25 53.01 -63.32
N SER A 275 -27.60 52.38 -62.36
CA SER A 275 -26.45 51.45 -62.49
C SER A 275 -26.11 51.04 -61.06
N PHE A 276 -25.91 49.79 -60.67
CA PHE A 276 -25.57 48.59 -61.40
C PHE A 276 -25.97 47.39 -60.51
N PHE A 277 -26.62 46.39 -61.10
CA PHE A 277 -26.95 45.12 -60.44
C PHE A 277 -25.68 44.28 -60.21
N GLY A 278 -25.64 43.56 -59.09
CA GLY A 278 -24.63 42.54 -58.78
C GLY A 278 -25.12 41.58 -57.69
N LEU A 279 -26.08 40.74 -58.05
CA LEU A 279 -26.68 39.67 -57.24
C LEU A 279 -25.81 38.40 -57.21
N ASN A 280 -25.96 37.65 -56.11
CA ASN A 280 -25.81 36.20 -55.94
C ASN A 280 -24.41 35.57 -55.66
N ARG A 281 -24.27 34.95 -54.48
CA ARG A 281 -24.72 33.55 -54.27
C ARG A 281 -24.81 33.15 -52.80
N PHE A 282 -25.91 32.47 -52.50
CA PHE A 282 -26.14 31.56 -51.37
C PHE A 282 -25.05 30.48 -51.26
N ALA A 283 -24.66 30.14 -50.02
CA ALA A 283 -24.41 28.76 -49.63
C ALA A 283 -24.80 28.58 -48.15
N GLN A 284 -25.96 27.96 -47.95
CA GLN A 284 -26.31 27.28 -46.72
C GLN A 284 -25.41 26.05 -46.56
N SER A 285 -24.82 25.85 -45.39
CA SER A 285 -24.46 24.53 -44.91
C SER A 285 -25.11 24.32 -43.54
N ARG A 286 -26.31 23.72 -43.57
CA ARG A 286 -26.81 22.89 -42.47
C ARG A 286 -26.24 21.49 -42.70
N SER A 287 -25.51 20.95 -41.74
CA SER A 287 -25.47 19.51 -41.48
C SER A 287 -25.66 19.28 -39.99
N THR A 288 -26.79 18.67 -39.68
CA THR A 288 -27.19 18.13 -38.38
C THR A 288 -26.53 16.78 -38.11
N THR A 289 -26.56 16.37 -36.83
CA THR A 289 -26.41 15.01 -36.25
C THR A 289 -25.01 14.38 -36.32
N SER A 290 -24.41 13.87 -35.24
CA SER A 290 -24.94 12.91 -34.23
C SER A 290 -24.15 13.05 -32.91
N ILE A 291 -24.78 13.29 -31.75
CA ILE A 291 -25.04 12.32 -30.67
C ILE A 291 -24.14 11.07 -30.75
N GLU A 292 -23.03 11.08 -30.02
CA GLU A 292 -22.37 9.85 -29.57
C GLU A 292 -23.07 9.34 -28.31
N LYS A 293 -23.58 8.12 -28.43
CA LYS A 293 -24.17 7.33 -27.36
C LYS A 293 -23.08 6.77 -26.45
N GLU A 294 -23.39 6.74 -25.16
CA GLU A 294 -22.77 5.89 -24.15
C GLU A 294 -22.65 4.43 -24.64
N PRO A 295 -21.56 3.73 -24.32
CA PRO A 295 -21.52 2.28 -24.46
C PRO A 295 -22.27 1.60 -23.31
N ASP A 296 -23.37 0.93 -23.69
CA ASP A 296 -24.06 -0.10 -22.92
C ASP A 296 -23.07 -1.26 -22.64
N PHE A 297 -22.60 -1.37 -21.39
CA PHE A 297 -21.89 -2.56 -20.91
C PHE A 297 -22.93 -3.61 -20.54
N ARG A 298 -23.20 -4.55 -21.47
CA ARG A 298 -23.86 -5.82 -21.14
C ARG A 298 -22.83 -6.79 -20.57
N PHE A 299 -23.08 -7.19 -19.32
CA PHE A 299 -22.45 -8.31 -18.65
C PHE A 299 -23.18 -9.59 -19.11
N ASP A 300 -22.62 -10.28 -20.10
CA ASP A 300 -22.92 -11.70 -20.33
C ASP A 300 -21.91 -12.51 -19.52
N GLY A 301 -22.37 -13.08 -18.42
CA GLY A 301 -21.63 -14.13 -17.71
C GLY A 301 -21.73 -15.45 -18.46
N PRO A 302 -20.76 -16.36 -18.27
CA PRO A 302 -21.00 -17.77 -18.44
C PRO A 302 -20.79 -18.56 -17.14
N GLU A 303 -21.76 -19.45 -16.92
CA GLU A 303 -21.69 -20.81 -16.34
C GLU A 303 -20.53 -21.20 -15.41
#